data_AF-A0A9Q0TTT2-F1
#
_entry.id   AF-A0A9Q0TTT2-F1
#
_cell.length_a   1.000
_cell.length_b   1.000
_cell.length_c   1.000
_cell.angle_alpha   90.00
_cell.angle_beta   90.00
_cell.angle_gamma   90.00
#
_symmetry.space_group_name_H-M   'P 1'
#
loop_
_entity.id
_entity.type
_entity.pdbx_description
1 polymer ?
#
loop_
_entity_poly.entity_id
_entity_poly.type
_entity_poly.pdbx_seq_one_letter_code
_entity_poly.pdbx_strand_id
1 'polypeptide(L)'
;MASEGILLGMGNPLLDISSVVDDDFLKKYDIKLNNAILAEDKHLPMYEEMASKGNVEYIAGGATQNSIRVAQWMLQIPGATSYMGSIGKDKFGEEMKKNSTDAGVNVHYYEDEAAPTGTCAVCVVGGERSLIANLSAANCYKSEHLKRPENWKLVEKAKYFYIAGFFLTVSPESIMLVAEHAAANNKVKLVQLYPSFNQKTKFSYTMQFTLLDFSCSSD
;
A
#
# COMPACT_ATOMS: atom_id res chain seq x y z
N MET A 1 -7.59 17.72 -17.28
CA MET A 1 -6.13 17.56 -17.49
C MET A 1 -5.48 17.15 -16.18
N ALA A 2 -4.43 16.32 -16.26
CA ALA A 2 -3.64 15.92 -15.09
C ALA A 2 -2.85 17.11 -14.53
N SER A 3 -2.63 17.13 -13.21
CA SER A 3 -1.94 18.21 -12.51
C SER A 3 -1.19 17.67 -11.31
N GLU A 4 -0.29 18.47 -10.73
CA GLU A 4 0.31 18.19 -9.43
C GLU A 4 -0.78 17.86 -8.39
N GLY A 5 -0.57 16.83 -7.57
CA GLY A 5 -1.46 16.39 -6.51
C GLY A 5 -2.83 15.90 -6.96
N ILE A 6 -3.01 15.49 -8.23
CA ILE A 6 -4.32 15.08 -8.76
C ILE A 6 -4.82 13.75 -8.18
N LEU A 7 -3.91 12.86 -7.78
CA LEU A 7 -4.22 11.51 -7.27
C LEU A 7 -3.61 11.31 -5.87
N LEU A 8 -4.44 10.93 -4.90
CA LEU A 8 -4.00 10.54 -3.56
C LEU A 8 -4.21 9.04 -3.35
N GLY A 9 -3.14 8.32 -3.03
CA GLY A 9 -3.20 6.95 -2.56
C GLY A 9 -3.12 6.84 -1.05
N MET A 10 -3.87 5.92 -0.47
CA MET A 10 -3.72 5.52 0.94
C MET A 10 -3.63 4.00 1.06
N GLY A 11 -2.68 3.51 1.86
CA GLY A 11 -2.50 2.07 2.00
C GLY A 11 -1.42 1.65 2.99
N ASN A 12 -1.07 0.37 2.88
CA ASN A 12 -0.03 -0.27 3.67
C ASN A 12 1.28 -0.23 2.88
N PRO A 13 2.21 0.68 3.18
CA PRO A 13 3.49 0.69 2.50
C PRO A 13 4.36 -0.41 3.12
N LEU A 14 4.89 -1.30 2.29
CA LEU A 14 5.72 -2.43 2.71
C LEU A 14 7.04 -2.37 1.95
N LEU A 15 8.16 -2.60 2.62
CA LEU A 15 9.45 -2.70 1.94
C LEU A 15 9.57 -4.13 1.42
N ASP A 16 9.59 -4.27 0.11
CA ASP A 16 9.78 -5.57 -0.52
C ASP A 16 11.26 -5.94 -0.37
N ILE A 17 11.52 -7.06 0.32
CA ILE A 17 12.83 -7.70 0.44
C ILE A 17 12.82 -8.84 -0.56
N SER A 18 13.38 -8.59 -1.75
CA SER A 18 13.32 -9.50 -2.89
C SER A 18 14.63 -10.25 -3.04
N SER A 19 14.56 -11.58 -3.15
CA SER A 19 15.74 -12.42 -3.38
C SER A 19 15.35 -13.69 -4.13
N VAL A 20 16.28 -14.18 -4.96
CA VAL A 20 16.18 -15.53 -5.54
C VAL A 20 16.48 -16.55 -4.44
N VAL A 21 15.54 -17.46 -4.23
CA VAL A 21 15.64 -18.55 -3.23
C VAL A 21 15.46 -19.90 -3.90
N ASP A 22 15.62 -20.99 -3.14
CA ASP A 22 15.41 -22.36 -3.60
C ASP A 22 14.14 -22.97 -3.00
N ASP A 23 13.75 -24.15 -3.49
CA ASP A 23 12.57 -24.86 -3.00
C ASP A 23 12.70 -25.27 -1.52
N ASP A 24 13.92 -25.45 -1.03
CA ASP A 24 14.17 -25.84 0.36
C ASP A 24 13.93 -24.66 1.32
N PHE A 25 14.22 -23.43 0.89
CA PHE A 25 13.84 -22.22 1.59
C PHE A 25 12.31 -22.09 1.71
N LEU A 26 11.58 -22.35 0.62
CA LEU A 26 10.11 -22.32 0.65
C LEU A 26 9.56 -23.38 1.63
N LYS A 27 10.09 -24.60 1.59
CA LYS A 27 9.69 -25.68 2.52
C LYS A 27 10.00 -25.32 3.98
N LYS A 28 11.17 -24.74 4.25
CA LYS A 28 11.60 -24.33 5.59
C LYS A 28 10.58 -23.41 6.27
N TYR A 29 9.97 -22.51 5.50
CA TYR A 29 9.01 -21.53 5.99
C TYR A 29 7.55 -21.87 5.66
N ASP A 30 7.27 -23.08 5.14
CA ASP A 30 5.91 -23.51 4.77
C ASP A 30 5.22 -22.56 3.76
N ILE A 31 6.00 -22.08 2.79
CA ILE A 31 5.55 -21.16 1.75
C ILE A 31 5.19 -21.95 0.50
N LYS A 32 3.97 -21.74 0.01
CA LYS A 32 3.55 -22.25 -1.31
C LYS A 32 4.07 -21.32 -2.41
N LEU A 33 4.58 -21.90 -3.49
CA LEU A 33 4.99 -21.16 -4.68
C LEU A 33 3.79 -20.43 -5.30
N ASN A 34 4.01 -19.22 -5.84
CA ASN A 34 2.98 -18.41 -6.49
C ASN A 34 1.77 -18.11 -5.57
N ASN A 35 2.07 -17.68 -4.34
CA ASN A 35 1.05 -17.38 -3.33
C ASN A 35 1.38 -16.09 -2.57
N ALA A 36 0.35 -15.47 -1.99
CA ALA A 36 0.49 -14.29 -1.14
C ALA A 36 -0.18 -14.55 0.23
N ILE A 37 0.58 -14.40 1.32
CA ILE A 37 0.10 -14.64 2.69
C ILE A 37 0.53 -13.53 3.64
N LEU A 38 -0.16 -13.43 4.79
CA LEU A 38 0.34 -12.65 5.92
C LEU A 38 1.36 -13.49 6.71
N ALA A 39 2.37 -12.81 7.25
CA ALA A 39 3.37 -13.43 8.09
C ALA A 39 2.76 -13.98 9.39
N GLU A 40 3.40 -15.02 9.90
CA GLU A 40 3.14 -15.68 11.18
C GLU A 40 4.50 -15.71 11.91
N ASP A 41 4.53 -16.06 13.19
CA ASP A 41 5.77 -16.09 13.97
C ASP A 41 6.86 -16.96 13.32
N LYS A 42 6.47 -18.07 12.68
CA LYS A 42 7.40 -18.96 11.94
C LYS A 42 8.10 -18.26 10.77
N HIS A 43 7.48 -17.22 10.20
CA HIS A 43 7.99 -16.48 9.04
C HIS A 43 8.95 -15.34 9.44
N LEU A 44 8.94 -14.88 10.70
CA LEU A 44 9.72 -13.69 11.10
C LEU A 44 11.25 -13.83 10.91
N PRO A 45 11.89 -14.98 11.20
CA PRO A 45 13.33 -15.13 10.97
C PRO A 45 13.74 -15.04 9.49
N MET A 46 12.78 -15.23 8.58
CA MET A 46 13.02 -15.24 7.13
C MET A 46 13.52 -13.88 6.62
N TYR A 47 13.01 -12.77 7.15
CA TYR A 47 13.33 -11.42 6.66
C TYR A 47 14.81 -11.10 6.86
N GLU A 48 15.38 -11.43 8.03
CA GLU A 48 16.81 -11.27 8.32
C GLU A 48 17.66 -12.23 7.47
N GLU A 49 17.23 -13.48 7.30
CA GLU A 49 17.93 -14.45 6.46
C GLU A 49 17.98 -14.00 5.00
N MET A 50 16.88 -13.46 4.46
CA MET A 50 16.86 -12.89 3.10
C MET A 50 17.73 -11.63 3.00
N ALA A 51 17.66 -10.74 3.99
CA ALA A 51 18.47 -9.52 4.02
C ALA A 51 19.99 -9.81 4.06
N SER A 52 20.38 -10.98 4.58
CA SER A 52 21.79 -11.42 4.62
C SER A 52 22.31 -12.00 3.30
N LYS A 53 21.44 -12.27 2.32
CA LYS A 53 21.85 -12.81 1.01
C LYS A 53 22.46 -11.70 0.15
N GLY A 54 23.53 -12.02 -0.58
CA GLY A 54 24.27 -11.04 -1.40
C GLY A 54 23.53 -10.49 -2.64
N ASN A 55 22.37 -11.03 -2.97
CA ASN A 55 21.53 -10.65 -4.12
C ASN A 55 20.18 -10.05 -3.70
N VAL A 56 20.09 -9.47 -2.50
CA VAL A 56 18.85 -8.86 -2.01
C VAL A 56 18.60 -7.50 -2.66
N GLU A 57 17.36 -7.29 -3.10
CA GLU A 57 16.87 -6.01 -3.58
C GLU A 57 15.83 -5.46 -2.60
N TYR A 58 15.96 -4.17 -2.27
CA TYR A 58 15.00 -3.44 -1.45
C TYR A 58 14.17 -2.53 -2.34
N ILE A 59 12.86 -2.75 -2.38
CA ILE A 59 11.95 -2.04 -3.29
C ILE A 59 10.80 -1.43 -2.48
N ALA A 60 10.47 -0.17 -2.74
CA ALA A 60 9.26 0.44 -2.17
C ALA A 60 8.01 -0.27 -2.71
N GLY A 61 7.41 -1.12 -1.89
CA GLY A 61 6.31 -2.00 -2.22
C GLY A 61 4.99 -1.59 -1.57
N GLY A 62 4.07 -2.55 -1.49
CA GLY A 62 2.69 -2.33 -1.04
C GLY A 62 1.73 -2.02 -2.19
N ALA A 63 0.55 -2.64 -2.19
CA ALA A 63 -0.35 -2.64 -3.35
C ALA A 63 -0.78 -1.24 -3.83
N THR A 64 -1.26 -0.40 -2.91
CA THR A 64 -1.62 0.99 -3.25
C THR A 64 -0.39 1.76 -3.72
N GLN A 65 0.72 1.66 -3.00
CA GLN A 65 1.95 2.41 -3.29
C GLN A 65 2.52 2.06 -4.67
N ASN A 66 2.54 0.78 -5.03
CA ASN A 66 2.94 0.32 -6.36
C ASN A 66 2.07 0.94 -7.46
N SER A 67 0.75 0.95 -7.27
CA SER A 67 -0.19 1.56 -8.23
C SER A 67 0.03 3.07 -8.37
N ILE A 68 0.30 3.76 -7.25
CA ILE A 68 0.61 5.19 -7.25
C ILE A 68 1.94 5.48 -7.94
N ARG A 69 2.99 4.70 -7.69
CA ARG A 69 4.29 4.85 -8.36
C ARG A 69 4.17 4.64 -9.87
N VAL A 70 3.40 3.65 -10.31
CA VAL A 70 3.12 3.43 -11.74
C VAL A 70 2.31 4.59 -12.32
N ALA A 71 1.29 5.08 -11.62
CA ALA A 71 0.53 6.25 -12.06
C ALA A 71 1.42 7.50 -12.19
N GLN A 72 2.32 7.73 -11.23
CA GLN A 72 3.30 8.82 -11.27
C GLN A 72 4.21 8.70 -12.50
N TRP A 73 4.72 7.50 -12.77
CA TRP A 73 5.52 7.21 -13.95
C TRP A 73 4.72 7.40 -15.25
N MET A 74 3.44 7.03 -15.31
CA MET A 74 2.63 7.24 -16.52
C MET A 74 2.27 8.71 -16.75
N LEU A 75 2.00 9.46 -15.68
CA LEU A 75 1.55 10.85 -15.77
C LEU A 75 2.66 11.82 -16.18
N GLN A 76 3.93 11.52 -15.87
CA GLN A 76 5.09 12.34 -16.21
C GLN A 76 4.95 13.83 -15.80
N ILE A 77 4.15 14.09 -14.75
CA ILE A 77 3.97 15.42 -14.15
C ILE A 77 4.58 15.37 -12.74
N PRO A 78 5.56 16.22 -12.41
CA PRO A 78 6.19 16.25 -11.09
C PRO A 78 5.15 16.37 -9.97
N GLY A 79 5.20 15.46 -9.00
CA GLY A 79 4.29 15.46 -7.85
C GLY A 79 2.81 15.27 -8.19
N ALA A 80 2.47 14.72 -9.37
CA ALA A 80 1.08 14.44 -9.76
C ALA A 80 0.37 13.52 -8.76
N THR A 81 1.12 12.65 -8.11
CA THR A 81 0.59 11.71 -7.14
C THR A 81 1.13 11.97 -5.74
N SER A 82 0.27 11.76 -4.75
CA SER A 82 0.62 11.73 -3.34
C SER A 82 0.30 10.38 -2.75
N TYR A 83 1.02 10.00 -1.70
CA TYR A 83 0.79 8.75 -0.98
C TYR A 83 0.85 8.95 0.53
N MET A 84 -0.09 8.33 1.25
CA MET A 84 -0.10 8.23 2.71
C MET A 84 -0.15 6.79 3.18
N GLY A 85 0.59 6.51 4.24
CA GLY A 85 0.64 5.23 4.92
C GLY A 85 1.48 5.35 6.18
N SER A 86 1.75 4.26 6.88
CA SER A 86 2.63 4.27 8.05
C SER A 86 3.86 3.40 7.85
N ILE A 87 5.00 3.94 8.26
CA ILE A 87 6.32 3.29 8.29
C ILE A 87 6.86 3.39 9.71
N GLY A 88 7.86 2.58 10.04
CA GLY A 88 8.63 2.74 11.27
C GLY A 88 9.69 3.83 11.12
N LYS A 89 10.12 4.39 12.24
CA LYS A 89 11.26 5.31 12.30
C LYS A 89 12.59 4.54 12.29
N ASP A 90 12.86 3.87 11.18
CA ASP A 90 14.00 2.98 10.99
C ASP A 90 14.59 3.07 9.57
N LYS A 91 15.67 2.34 9.33
CA LYS A 91 16.38 2.32 8.05
C LYS A 91 15.51 1.85 6.88
N PHE A 92 14.55 0.96 7.14
CA PHE A 92 13.63 0.48 6.11
C PHE A 92 12.59 1.54 5.75
N GLY A 93 12.15 2.33 6.73
CA GLY A 93 11.31 3.51 6.51
C GLY A 93 12.04 4.58 5.71
N GLU A 94 13.31 4.84 6.04
CA GLU A 94 14.18 5.75 5.28
C GLU A 94 14.35 5.30 3.82
N GLU A 95 14.67 4.01 3.59
CA GLU A 95 14.82 3.43 2.25
C GLU A 95 13.52 3.49 1.45
N MET A 96 12.38 3.22 2.09
CA MET A 96 11.06 3.32 1.47
C MET A 96 10.72 4.76 1.06
N LYS A 97 11.03 5.73 1.92
CA LYS A 97 10.83 7.16 1.65
C LYS A 97 11.70 7.63 0.51
N LYS A 98 12.97 7.24 0.51
CA LYS A 98 13.91 7.51 -0.58
C LYS A 98 13.39 6.94 -1.91
N ASN A 99 13.12 5.64 -1.98
CA ASN A 99 12.74 4.96 -3.22
C ASN A 99 11.40 5.46 -3.80
N SER A 100 10.46 5.87 -2.93
CA SER A 100 9.20 6.47 -3.39
C SER A 100 9.37 7.92 -3.86
N THR A 101 10.23 8.70 -3.20
CA THR A 101 10.56 10.07 -3.60
C THR A 101 11.35 10.10 -4.91
N ASP A 102 12.31 9.19 -5.08
CA ASP A 102 13.08 9.01 -6.32
C ASP A 102 12.16 8.64 -7.51
N ALA A 103 11.04 7.95 -7.24
CA ALA A 103 10.00 7.67 -8.22
C ALA A 103 9.06 8.87 -8.52
N GLY A 104 9.29 10.02 -7.89
CA GLY A 104 8.54 11.27 -8.08
C GLY A 104 7.23 11.36 -7.30
N VAL A 105 6.96 10.43 -6.37
CA VAL A 105 5.74 10.43 -5.55
C VAL A 105 5.90 11.40 -4.39
N ASN A 106 4.90 12.26 -4.17
CA ASN A 106 4.85 13.12 -2.99
C ASN A 106 4.37 12.32 -1.76
N VAL A 107 5.31 11.71 -1.04
CA VAL A 107 5.02 10.81 0.10
C VAL A 107 4.86 11.56 1.42
N HIS A 108 3.82 11.19 2.16
CA HIS A 108 3.48 11.72 3.49
C HIS A 108 3.21 10.54 4.41
N TYR A 109 4.28 9.97 4.96
CA TYR A 109 4.18 8.83 5.87
C TYR A 109 3.98 9.27 7.33
N TYR A 110 3.12 8.53 8.04
CA TYR A 110 3.15 8.51 9.50
C TYR A 110 4.34 7.64 9.95
N GLU A 111 5.32 8.27 10.59
CA GLU A 111 6.48 7.59 11.18
C GLU A 111 6.11 7.12 12.60
N ASP A 112 5.91 5.82 12.78
CA ASP A 112 5.65 5.19 14.07
C ASP A 112 6.99 4.97 14.81
N GLU A 113 7.05 5.35 16.08
CA GLU A 113 8.27 5.26 16.89
C GLU A 113 8.42 3.92 17.62
N ALA A 114 7.36 3.10 17.67
CA ALA A 114 7.33 1.85 18.42
C ALA A 114 7.40 0.62 17.50
N ALA A 115 6.70 0.64 16.37
CA ALA A 115 6.65 -0.48 15.44
C ALA A 115 7.67 -0.30 14.30
N PRO A 116 8.39 -1.37 13.89
CA PRO A 116 9.28 -1.30 12.73
C PRO A 116 8.48 -1.19 11.42
N THR A 117 9.12 -0.72 10.35
CA THR A 117 8.54 -0.63 9.02
C THR A 117 8.06 -2.00 8.55
N GLY A 118 6.85 -2.04 7.97
CA GLY A 118 6.30 -3.26 7.39
C GLY A 118 7.15 -3.75 6.21
N THR A 119 7.27 -5.06 6.07
CA THR A 119 8.09 -5.71 5.04
C THR A 119 7.28 -6.74 4.26
N CYS A 120 7.67 -7.01 3.02
CA CYS A 120 7.18 -8.14 2.26
C CYS A 120 8.36 -8.96 1.74
N ALA A 121 8.47 -10.21 2.15
CA ALA A 121 9.44 -11.11 1.57
C ALA A 121 8.94 -11.54 0.19
N VAL A 122 9.72 -11.24 -0.84
CA VAL A 122 9.45 -11.63 -2.22
C VAL A 122 10.42 -12.75 -2.58
N CYS A 123 9.96 -13.99 -2.42
CA CYS A 123 10.71 -15.19 -2.74
C CYS A 123 10.56 -15.50 -4.23
N VAL A 124 11.66 -15.42 -4.99
CA VAL A 124 11.66 -15.69 -6.43
C VAL A 124 12.23 -17.09 -6.68
N VAL A 125 11.44 -17.98 -7.29
CA VAL A 125 11.87 -19.33 -7.70
C VAL A 125 11.40 -19.59 -9.13
N GLY A 126 12.34 -19.82 -10.05
CA GLY A 126 12.01 -20.15 -11.45
C GLY A 126 11.17 -19.10 -12.19
N GLY A 127 11.21 -17.83 -11.76
CA GLY A 127 10.41 -16.73 -12.32
C GLY A 127 9.05 -16.50 -11.63
N GLU A 128 8.60 -17.45 -10.80
CA GLU A 128 7.42 -17.31 -9.95
C GLU A 128 7.77 -16.56 -8.66
N ARG A 129 6.78 -15.87 -8.08
CA ARG A 129 6.96 -15.08 -6.85
C ARG A 129 6.00 -15.52 -5.76
N SER A 130 6.53 -15.73 -4.56
CA SER A 130 5.71 -15.87 -3.35
C SER A 130 5.92 -14.68 -2.43
N LEU A 131 4.82 -14.13 -1.92
CA LEU A 131 4.78 -12.90 -1.15
C LEU A 131 4.33 -13.18 0.28
N ILE A 132 5.12 -12.75 1.25
CA ILE A 132 4.83 -12.92 2.67
C ILE A 132 4.90 -11.56 3.31
N ALA A 133 3.76 -11.01 3.68
CA ALA A 133 3.63 -9.65 4.18
C ALA A 133 3.62 -9.60 5.71
N ASN A 134 4.57 -8.89 6.30
CA ASN A 134 4.57 -8.49 7.71
C ASN A 134 4.18 -7.01 7.79
N LEU A 135 2.94 -6.72 8.21
CA LEU A 135 2.41 -5.36 8.17
C LEU A 135 3.12 -4.41 9.15
N SER A 136 3.42 -4.86 10.37
CA SER A 136 4.08 -4.06 11.41
C SER A 136 3.54 -2.61 11.50
N ALA A 137 4.37 -1.57 11.35
CA ALA A 137 3.95 -0.17 11.42
C ALA A 137 2.84 0.19 10.43
N ALA A 138 2.73 -0.49 9.27
CA ALA A 138 1.62 -0.25 8.35
C ALA A 138 0.25 -0.53 9.00
N ASN A 139 0.18 -1.40 10.00
CA ASN A 139 -1.03 -1.68 10.78
C ASN A 139 -1.31 -0.64 11.88
N CYS A 140 -0.41 0.32 12.08
CA CYS A 140 -0.46 1.34 13.13
C CYS A 140 -0.84 2.74 12.59
N TYR A 141 -1.36 2.83 11.37
CA TYR A 141 -1.74 4.12 10.79
C TYR A 141 -2.84 4.82 11.60
N LYS A 142 -2.61 6.10 11.92
CA LYS A 142 -3.49 6.92 12.76
C LYS A 142 -4.25 7.95 11.93
N SER A 143 -5.58 8.04 12.08
CA SER A 143 -6.39 8.99 11.32
C SER A 143 -6.05 10.45 11.68
N GLU A 144 -5.50 10.69 12.87
CA GLU A 144 -4.97 11.99 13.29
C GLU A 144 -3.89 12.49 12.33
N HIS A 145 -3.08 11.60 11.74
CA HIS A 145 -2.10 11.96 10.73
C HIS A 145 -2.80 12.55 9.49
N LEU A 146 -3.87 11.92 9.00
CA LEU A 146 -4.66 12.41 7.88
C LEU A 146 -5.28 13.78 8.17
N LYS A 147 -5.80 13.97 9.38
CA LYS A 147 -6.51 15.19 9.82
C LYS A 147 -5.60 16.41 10.00
N ARG A 148 -4.27 16.25 10.01
CA ARG A 148 -3.36 17.39 10.14
C ARG A 148 -3.56 18.37 8.98
N PRO A 149 -3.56 19.68 9.20
CA PRO A 149 -3.86 20.66 8.14
C PRO A 149 -2.97 20.53 6.89
N GLU A 150 -1.69 20.23 7.06
CA GLU A 150 -0.74 20.01 5.97
C GLU A 150 -1.06 18.77 5.12
N ASN A 151 -1.56 17.71 5.75
CA ASN A 151 -1.93 16.47 5.09
C ASN A 151 -3.33 16.55 4.48
N TRP A 152 -4.28 17.18 5.17
CA TRP A 152 -5.63 17.37 4.68
C TRP A 152 -5.69 18.19 3.39
N LYS A 153 -4.75 19.14 3.20
CA LYS A 153 -4.56 19.85 1.92
C LYS A 153 -4.36 18.91 0.73
N LEU A 154 -3.79 17.73 0.92
CA LEU A 154 -3.64 16.73 -0.14
C LEU A 154 -5.00 16.11 -0.51
N VAL A 155 -5.87 15.90 0.47
CA VAL A 155 -7.27 15.45 0.25
C VAL A 155 -8.07 16.53 -0.48
N GLU A 156 -7.88 17.79 -0.11
CA GLU A 156 -8.52 18.94 -0.76
C GLU A 156 -8.01 19.15 -2.19
N LYS A 157 -6.71 18.95 -2.46
CA LYS A 157 -6.09 19.10 -3.78
C LYS A 157 -6.43 17.94 -4.72
N ALA A 158 -6.50 16.71 -4.23
CA ALA A 158 -6.76 15.53 -5.05
C ALA A 158 -8.13 15.55 -5.73
N LYS A 159 -8.21 15.02 -6.95
CA LYS A 159 -9.49 14.75 -7.65
C LYS A 159 -9.86 13.27 -7.61
N TYR A 160 -8.85 12.41 -7.49
CA TYR A 160 -8.99 10.97 -7.44
C TYR A 160 -8.34 10.41 -6.18
N PHE A 161 -9.00 9.42 -5.59
CA PHE A 161 -8.48 8.66 -4.45
C PHE A 161 -8.39 7.19 -4.83
N TYR A 162 -7.26 6.55 -4.50
CA TYR A 162 -7.07 5.12 -4.71
C TYR A 162 -6.66 4.43 -3.40
N ILE A 163 -7.44 3.44 -2.99
CA ILE A 163 -7.21 2.70 -1.73
C ILE A 163 -7.38 1.21 -2.01
N ALA A 164 -6.34 0.41 -1.79
CA ALA A 164 -6.45 -1.04 -1.84
C ALA A 164 -7.22 -1.58 -0.61
N GLY A 165 -7.99 -2.66 -0.81
CA GLY A 165 -8.82 -3.27 0.23
C GLY A 165 -8.06 -3.69 1.49
N PHE A 166 -6.76 -3.94 1.40
CA PHE A 166 -5.89 -4.22 2.57
C PHE A 166 -5.87 -3.10 3.60
N PHE A 167 -6.20 -1.86 3.22
CA PHE A 167 -6.24 -0.73 4.15
C PHE A 167 -7.54 -0.69 4.98
N LEU A 168 -8.58 -1.45 4.58
CA LEU A 168 -9.86 -1.53 5.30
C LEU A 168 -9.71 -2.08 6.71
N THR A 169 -8.74 -2.96 6.94
CA THR A 169 -8.46 -3.54 8.26
C THR A 169 -7.57 -2.66 9.13
N VAL A 170 -6.96 -1.62 8.56
CA VAL A 170 -6.01 -0.74 9.24
C VAL A 170 -6.67 0.55 9.69
N SER A 171 -7.30 1.29 8.77
CA SER A 171 -7.88 2.60 9.09
C SER A 171 -9.21 2.84 8.36
N PRO A 172 -10.28 2.12 8.73
CA PRO A 172 -11.61 2.35 8.17
C PRO A 172 -12.07 3.79 8.39
N GLU A 173 -11.69 4.43 9.50
CA GLU A 173 -11.98 5.83 9.76
C GLU A 173 -11.40 6.77 8.69
N SER A 174 -10.11 6.62 8.36
CA SER A 174 -9.46 7.43 7.31
C SER A 174 -10.13 7.26 5.95
N ILE A 175 -10.52 6.01 5.64
CA ILE A 175 -11.23 5.66 4.41
C ILE A 175 -12.59 6.36 4.33
N MET A 176 -13.31 6.45 5.46
CA MET A 176 -14.60 7.13 5.54
C MET A 176 -14.46 8.64 5.44
N LEU A 177 -13.49 9.26 6.13
CA LEU A 177 -13.23 10.71 6.03
C LEU A 177 -12.99 11.15 4.58
N VAL A 178 -12.17 10.40 3.84
CA VAL A 178 -11.91 10.67 2.42
C VAL A 178 -13.16 10.39 1.56
N ALA A 179 -13.97 9.38 1.89
CA ALA A 179 -15.20 9.08 1.17
C ALA A 179 -16.21 10.22 1.28
N GLU A 180 -16.44 10.70 2.51
CA GLU A 180 -17.35 11.79 2.81
C GLU A 180 -16.91 13.08 2.12
N HIS A 181 -15.61 13.41 2.18
CA HIS A 181 -15.05 14.54 1.45
C HIS A 181 -15.24 14.40 -0.06
N ALA A 182 -14.97 13.21 -0.62
CA ALA A 182 -15.11 12.98 -2.05
C ALA A 182 -16.57 13.13 -2.51
N ALA A 183 -17.52 12.55 -1.76
CA ALA A 183 -18.95 12.65 -2.04
C ALA A 183 -19.45 14.09 -1.95
N ALA A 184 -19.06 14.84 -0.91
CA ALA A 184 -19.47 16.23 -0.71
C ALA A 184 -18.91 17.19 -1.79
N ASN A 185 -17.81 16.82 -2.45
CA ASN A 185 -17.09 17.70 -3.38
C ASN A 185 -17.04 17.17 -4.83
N ASN A 186 -17.89 16.20 -5.20
CA ASN A 186 -17.95 15.59 -6.53
C ASN A 186 -16.58 15.05 -7.03
N LYS A 187 -15.86 14.36 -6.14
CA LYS A 187 -14.57 13.71 -6.46
C LYS A 187 -14.75 12.19 -6.57
N VAL A 188 -13.78 11.53 -7.22
CA VAL A 188 -13.85 10.08 -7.44
C VAL A 188 -12.99 9.34 -6.43
N LYS A 189 -13.57 8.35 -5.77
CA LYS A 189 -12.84 7.41 -4.91
C LYS A 189 -12.95 6.00 -5.48
N LEU A 190 -11.82 5.33 -5.63
CA LEU A 190 -11.71 3.94 -6.07
C LEU A 190 -11.18 3.08 -4.94
N VAL A 191 -11.84 1.95 -4.71
CA VAL A 191 -11.40 0.93 -3.75
C VAL A 191 -11.16 -0.39 -4.51
N GLN A 192 -9.94 -0.91 -4.47
CA GLN A 192 -9.62 -2.20 -5.07
C GLN A 192 -10.05 -3.32 -4.11
N LEU A 193 -10.95 -4.20 -4.53
CA LEU A 193 -11.34 -5.39 -3.77
C LEU A 193 -10.36 -6.54 -4.03
N TYR A 194 -10.01 -7.29 -2.98
CA TYR A 194 -9.21 -8.52 -3.09
C TYR A 194 -10.10 -9.74 -2.86
N PRO A 195 -10.23 -10.65 -3.84
CA PRO A 195 -11.22 -11.73 -3.82
C PRO A 195 -10.93 -12.86 -2.81
N SER A 196 -9.75 -12.90 -2.19
CA SER A 196 -9.31 -14.00 -1.31
C SER A 196 -9.31 -13.68 0.19
N PHE A 197 -9.84 -12.52 0.61
CA PHE A 197 -10.02 -12.23 2.03
C PHE A 197 -11.28 -12.94 2.57
N ASN A 198 -11.16 -14.23 2.85
CA ASN A 198 -12.14 -15.09 3.54
C ASN A 198 -12.31 -14.70 5.02
N GLN A 199 -12.40 -13.42 5.36
CA GLN A 199 -12.84 -13.04 6.70
C GLN A 199 -14.37 -13.04 6.71
N LYS A 200 -14.91 -13.88 7.59
CA LYS A 200 -16.26 -13.80 8.16
C LYS A 200 -16.44 -12.49 8.98
N THR A 201 -15.95 -11.36 8.49
CA THR A 201 -16.30 -10.04 9.03
C THR A 201 -17.64 -9.69 8.42
N LYS A 202 -18.69 -9.72 9.25
CA LYS A 202 -19.97 -9.09 8.94
C LYS A 202 -19.71 -7.60 8.68
N PHE A 203 -19.41 -7.25 7.44
CA PHE A 203 -19.54 -5.88 6.95
C PHE A 203 -21.04 -5.59 6.82
N SER A 204 -21.70 -5.36 7.97
CA SER A 204 -23.01 -4.72 8.04
C SER A 204 -22.83 -3.21 8.01
N TYR A 205 -22.20 -2.70 6.96
CA TYR A 205 -22.35 -1.31 6.57
C TYR A 205 -22.77 -1.32 5.12
N THR A 206 -24.02 -0.92 4.90
CA THR A 206 -24.55 -0.56 3.59
C THR A 206 -23.74 0.64 3.09
N MET A 207 -22.53 0.41 2.61
CA MET A 207 -21.86 1.36 1.73
C MET A 207 -22.60 1.25 0.40
N GLN A 208 -23.56 2.16 0.22
CA GLN A 208 -24.22 2.39 -1.04
C GLN A 208 -23.15 2.93 -2.00
N PHE A 209 -22.38 2.03 -2.59
CA PHE A 209 -21.53 2.36 -3.73
C PHE A 209 -22.47 2.74 -4.86
N THR A 210 -22.55 4.04 -5.16
CA THR A 210 -22.98 4.47 -6.47
C THR A 210 -21.93 3.96 -7.45
N LEU A 211 -22.14 2.74 -7.96
CA LEU A 211 -21.60 2.34 -9.24
C LEU A 211 -22.07 3.42 -10.21
N LEU A 212 -21.17 4.32 -10.61
CA LEU A 212 -21.37 5.12 -11.80
C LEU A 212 -21.51 4.11 -12.93
N ASP A 213 -22.77 3.82 -13.30
CA ASP A 213 -23.13 3.17 -14.54
C ASP A 213 -22.45 3.95 -15.67
N PHE A 214 -21.29 3.46 -16.11
CA PHE A 214 -20.82 3.72 -17.47
C PHE A 214 -21.62 2.82 -18.38
N SER A 215 -22.91 3.14 -18.56
CA SER A 215 -23.58 2.77 -19.79
C SER A 215 -22.91 3.59 -20.89
N CYS A 216 -22.12 2.93 -21.73
CA CYS A 216 -21.80 3.45 -23.05
C CYS A 216 -23.13 3.70 -23.78
N SER A 217 -23.62 4.94 -23.74
CA SER A 217 -24.51 5.44 -24.77
C SER A 217 -23.69 5.47 -26.06
N SER A 218 -23.88 4.43 -26.87
CA SER A 218 -23.48 4.44 -28.27
C SER A 218 -24.49 5.31 -28.98
N ASP A 219 -24.09 6.51 -29.39
CA ASP A 219 -24.66 7.28 -30.50
C ASP A 219 -23.56 8.20 -31.07
#